data_AF-A0A6B3GJN0-F1
#
_entry.id   AF-A0A6B3GJN0-F1
#
_cell.length_a   1.000
_cell.length_b   1.000
_cell.length_c   1.000
_cell.angle_alpha   90.00
_cell.angle_beta   90.00
_cell.angle_gamma   90.00
#
_symmetry.space_group_name_H-M   'P 1'
#
loop_
_entity.id
_entity.type
_entity.pdbx_description
1 polymer ?
#
loop_
_entity_poly.entity_id
_entity_poly.type
_entity_poly.pdbx_seq_one_letter_code
_entity_poly.pdbx_strand_id
1 'polypeptide(L)' 'MDNADRASADRMSVHRADATYDPAQLRTFLAVAQTLSFTQAARRLGIRQSTVSQHVRRLEEATGR' A
#
# COMPACT_ATOMS: atom_id res chain seq x y z
N MET A 1 33.92 25.72 10.82
CA MET A 1 33.43 24.88 11.93
C MET A 1 32.07 25.41 12.38
N ASP A 2 30.91 24.84 12.12
CA ASP A 2 30.49 23.72 11.28
C ASP A 2 28.99 23.93 11.05
N ASN A 3 28.60 24.35 9.84
CA ASN A 3 27.18 24.44 9.45
C ASN A 3 26.69 23.12 8.82
N ALA A 4 27.45 22.03 9.04
CA ALA A 4 27.19 20.70 8.51
C ALA A 4 26.27 19.85 9.40
N ASP A 5 25.97 20.30 10.63
CA ASP A 5 25.23 19.49 11.61
C ASP A 5 23.70 19.69 11.58
N ARG A 6 23.18 20.72 10.88
CA ARG A 6 21.75 21.06 10.91
C ARG A 6 20.91 20.47 9.76
N ALA A 7 21.55 19.85 8.77
CA ALA A 7 20.88 19.32 7.57
C ALA A 7 20.50 17.82 7.66
N SER A 8 20.83 17.12 8.75
CA SER A 8 20.51 15.69 8.90
C SER A 8 19.16 15.39 9.54
N ALA A 9 18.45 16.38 10.08
CA ALA A 9 17.16 16.17 10.76
C ALA A 9 15.92 16.23 9.85
N ASP A 10 16.08 16.57 8.56
CA ASP A 10 14.96 16.80 7.63
C ASP A 10 14.68 15.63 6.66
N ARG A 11 15.40 14.51 6.76
CA ARG A 11 15.21 13.37 5.84
C ARG A 11 14.26 12.28 6.32
N MET A 12 13.57 12.47 7.45
CA MET A 12 12.76 11.39 8.06
C MET A 12 11.29 11.75 8.31
N SER A 13 10.78 12.88 7.79
CA SER A 13 9.48 13.44 8.22
C SER A 13 8.40 13.62 7.15
N VAL A 14 8.54 13.11 5.91
CA VAL A 14 7.49 13.32 4.88
C VAL A 14 7.19 12.04 4.08
N HIS A 15 6.67 11.00 4.74
CA HIS A 15 5.84 9.96 4.08
C HIS A 15 4.44 9.87 4.71
N ARG A 16 4.11 10.77 5.65
CA ARG A 16 2.86 10.70 6.42
C ARG A 16 1.71 11.55 5.85
N ALA A 17 1.93 12.37 4.83
CA ALA A 17 0.90 13.23 4.28
C ALA A 17 0.55 12.83 2.83
N ASP A 18 -0.70 12.40 2.64
CA ASP A 18 -1.43 12.21 1.37
C ASP A 18 -1.20 10.95 0.51
N ALA A 19 -0.92 9.80 1.11
CA ALA A 19 -1.30 8.53 0.49
C ALA A 19 -2.84 8.38 0.62
N THR A 20 -3.60 9.04 -0.26
CA THR A 20 -5.03 8.75 -0.40
C THR A 20 -5.15 7.32 -0.90
N TYR A 21 -5.28 6.38 0.04
CA TYR A 21 -5.44 4.96 -0.27
C TYR A 21 -6.72 4.77 -1.08
N ASP A 22 -6.58 4.11 -2.22
CA ASP A 22 -7.74 3.74 -3.02
C ASP A 22 -8.61 2.74 -2.22
N PRO A 23 -9.89 3.07 -1.93
CA PRO A 23 -10.78 2.19 -1.21
C PRO A 23 -10.96 0.81 -1.89
N ALA A 24 -10.77 0.70 -3.21
CA ALA A 24 -10.77 -0.57 -3.91
C ALA A 24 -9.58 -1.44 -3.48
N GLN A 25 -8.39 -0.86 -3.33
CA GLN A 25 -7.18 -1.57 -2.90
C GLN A 25 -7.31 -2.09 -1.46
N LEU A 26 -7.84 -1.26 -0.55
CA LEU A 26 -8.09 -1.65 0.84
C LEU A 26 -9.12 -2.79 0.95
N ARG A 27 -10.22 -2.71 0.19
CA ARG A 27 -11.23 -3.79 0.15
C ARG A 27 -10.64 -5.07 -0.42
N THR A 28 -9.81 -4.97 -1.45
CA THR A 28 -9.12 -6.12 -2.02
C THR A 28 -8.17 -6.75 -1.00
N PHE A 29 -7.37 -5.96 -0.31
CA PHE A 29 -6.46 -6.45 0.72
C PHE A 29 -7.22 -7.15 1.87
N LEU A 30 -8.30 -6.55 2.35
CA LEU A 30 -9.15 -7.17 3.38
C LEU A 30 -9.73 -8.51 2.90
N ALA A 31 -10.19 -8.59 1.65
CA ALA A 31 -10.70 -9.84 1.09
C ALA A 31 -9.61 -10.93 1.03
N VAL A 32 -8.39 -10.58 0.60
CA VAL A 32 -7.24 -11.52 0.59
C VAL A 32 -6.88 -11.96 2.00
N ALA A 33 -6.85 -11.05 2.98
CA ALA A 33 -6.56 -11.39 4.37
C ALA A 33 -7.61 -12.34 4.98
N GLN A 34 -8.88 -12.20 4.60
CA GLN A 34 -9.96 -13.07 5.05
C GLN A 34 -9.98 -14.45 4.36
N THR A 35 -9.60 -14.52 3.09
CA THR A 35 -9.62 -15.79 2.33
C THR A 35 -8.29 -16.52 2.33
N LEU A 36 -7.19 -15.84 2.71
CA LEU A 36 -5.80 -16.29 2.55
C LEU A 36 -5.48 -16.77 1.13
N SER A 37 -6.22 -16.26 0.13
CA SER A 37 -6.16 -16.72 -1.25
C SER A 37 -6.59 -15.63 -2.23
N PHE A 38 -5.68 -15.27 -3.13
CA PHE A 38 -5.94 -14.31 -4.21
C PHE A 38 -7.05 -14.77 -5.15
N THR A 39 -7.12 -16.07 -5.46
CA THR A 39 -8.16 -16.64 -6.33
C THR A 39 -9.54 -16.57 -5.67
N GLN A 40 -9.65 -16.92 -4.38
CA GLN A 40 -10.94 -16.84 -3.68
C GLN A 40 -11.37 -15.39 -3.41
N ALA A 41 -10.42 -14.48 -3.14
CA ALA A 41 -10.70 -13.05 -3.02
C ALA A 41 -11.25 -12.47 -4.34
N ALA A 42 -10.64 -12.85 -5.47
CA ALA A 42 -11.08 -12.45 -6.80
C ALA A 42 -12.53 -12.89 -7.08
N ARG A 43 -12.84 -14.17 -6.79
CA ARG A 43 -14.19 -14.72 -6.93
C ARG A 43 -15.20 -13.99 -6.03
N ARG A 44 -14.83 -13.69 -4.78
CA ARG A 44 -15.70 -12.99 -3.83
C ARG A 44 -15.98 -11.53 -4.25
N LEU A 45 -15.02 -10.87 -4.87
CA LEU A 45 -15.13 -9.48 -5.32
C LEU A 45 -15.68 -9.35 -6.76
N GLY A 46 -15.85 -10.46 -7.49
CA GLY A 46 -16.31 -10.43 -8.88
C GLY A 46 -15.29 -9.83 -9.85
N ILE A 47 -14.00 -9.89 -9.54
CA ILE A 47 -12.92 -9.35 -10.37
C ILE A 47 -11.91 -10.44 -10.75
N ARG A 48 -10.98 -10.12 -11.67
CA ARG A 48 -9.92 -11.06 -12.06
C ARG A 48 -8.85 -11.15 -10.95
N GLN A 49 -8.23 -12.32 -10.82
CA GLN A 49 -7.13 -12.52 -9.86
C GLN A 49 -5.91 -11.63 -10.15
N SER A 50 -5.65 -11.30 -11.42
CA SER A 50 -4.62 -10.32 -11.79
C SER A 50 -4.92 -8.91 -11.27
N THR A 51 -6.19 -8.49 -11.26
CA THR A 51 -6.63 -7.23 -10.67
C THR A 51 -6.39 -7.22 -9.17
N VAL A 52 -6.65 -8.35 -8.48
CA VAL A 52 -6.35 -8.50 -7.05
C VAL A 52 -4.87 -8.30 -6.77
N SER A 53 -3.99 -9.00 -7.49
CA SER A 53 -2.54 -8.86 -7.32
C SER A 53 -2.06 -7.43 -7.58
N GLN A 54 -2.61 -6.76 -8.60
CA GLN A 54 -2.24 -5.38 -8.92
C GLN A 54 -2.69 -4.40 -7.81
N HIS A 55 -3.88 -4.58 -7.24
CA HIS A 55 -4.36 -3.78 -6.13
C HIS A 55 -3.50 -3.94 -4.88
N VAL A 56 -3.10 -5.17 -4.53
CA VAL A 56 -2.24 -5.43 -3.38
C VAL A 56 -0.86 -4.81 -3.58
N ARG A 57 -0.26 -4.98 -4.76
CA ARG A 57 1.03 -4.37 -5.09
C ARG A 57 1.02 -2.84 -4.97
N ARG A 58 -0.02 -2.19 -5.50
CA ARG A 58 -0.16 -0.73 -5.38
C ARG A 58 -0.35 -0.27 -3.94
N LEU A 59 -1.04 -1.08 -3.13
CA LEU A 59 -1.19 -0.81 -1.71
C LEU A 59 0.16 -0.92 -1.00
N GLU A 60 0.94 -1.97 -1.28
CA GLU A 60 2.30 -2.17 -0.74
C GLU A 60 3.20 -0.98 -1.10
N GLU A 61 3.23 -0.59 -2.38
CA GLU A 61 3.95 0.58 -2.90
C GLU A 61 3.55 1.87 -2.15
N ALA A 62 2.25 2.08 -1.92
CA ALA A 62 1.75 3.24 -1.17
C ALA A 62 2.12 3.21 0.33
N THR A 63 2.35 2.02 0.89
CA THR A 63 2.79 1.85 2.29
C THR A 63 4.32 1.82 2.46
N GLY A 64 5.08 1.86 1.36
CA GLY A 64 6.53 1.72 1.38
C GLY A 64 7.01 0.32 1.73
N ARG A 65 6.23 -0.72 1.36
CA ARG A 65 6.55 -2.12 1.60
C ARG A 65 6.83 -2.89 0.31
#